data_AF-A0AAD8DL39-F1
#
_entry.id   AF-A0AAD8DL39-F1
#
_cell.length_a   1.000
_cell.length_b   1.000
_cell.length_c   1.000
_cell.angle_alpha   90.00
_cell.angle_beta   90.00
_cell.angle_gamma   90.00
#
_symmetry.space_group_name_H-M   'P 1'
#
loop_
_entity.id
_entity.type
_entity.pdbx_description
1 polymer ?
#
loop_
_entity_poly.entity_id
_entity_poly.type
_entity_poly.pdbx_seq_one_letter_code
_entity_poly.pdbx_strand_id
1 'polypeptide(L)'
;MVQCKKCKLFVSLAKDDLLKCKGACEAVYHRKCVQSSKQFLLTAICDDCQAAKSSPVHVKSAQGAKPPANTCEVSGENVLADINKKLEVLYSVEKKIVDLTTTVEFYSEMYQSLMEFKEESQKKIKSLEQKNIYLEKCNKALEERVQELEIKETEKNIELHGLEMYNQENIKSVVEDLAKKLNLNPNDIE
;
A
#
# COMPACT_ATOMS: atom_id res chain seq x y z
N MET A 1 4.12 -36.59 -10.90
CA MET A 1 4.27 -35.50 -9.91
C MET A 1 5.55 -35.74 -9.13
N VAL A 2 6.34 -34.70 -8.85
CA VAL A 2 7.65 -34.85 -8.17
C VAL A 2 7.59 -34.22 -6.77
N GLN A 3 8.08 -34.94 -5.78
CA GLN A 3 8.12 -34.54 -4.36
C GLN A 3 9.53 -34.10 -3.98
N CYS A 4 9.64 -33.01 -3.24
CA CYS A 4 10.89 -32.48 -2.70
C CYS A 4 11.55 -33.51 -1.77
N LYS A 5 12.87 -33.66 -1.89
CA LYS A 5 13.63 -34.59 -1.05
C LYS A 5 13.69 -34.17 0.43
N LYS A 6 13.76 -32.87 0.71
CA LYS A 6 13.93 -32.34 2.08
C LYS A 6 12.66 -32.46 2.92
N CYS A 7 11.50 -32.20 2.32
CA CYS A 7 10.23 -32.15 3.07
C CYS A 7 9.14 -33.07 2.53
N LYS A 8 9.41 -33.86 1.47
CA LYS A 8 8.46 -34.76 0.79
C LYS A 8 7.21 -34.08 0.21
N LEU A 9 7.15 -32.75 0.22
CA LEU A 9 6.07 -31.96 -0.36
C LEU A 9 6.29 -31.71 -1.86
N PHE A 10 5.22 -31.47 -2.62
CA PHE A 10 5.30 -31.31 -4.07
C PHE A 10 6.09 -30.07 -4.51
N VAL A 11 6.84 -30.21 -5.61
CA VAL A 11 7.58 -29.11 -6.25
C VAL A 11 6.69 -28.44 -7.30
N SER A 12 6.75 -27.10 -7.39
CA SER A 12 5.99 -26.35 -8.39
C SER A 12 6.52 -26.59 -9.80
N LEU A 13 5.64 -26.98 -10.74
CA LEU A 13 5.96 -27.13 -12.17
C LEU A 13 5.62 -25.84 -12.92
N ALA A 14 6.39 -24.78 -12.67
CA ALA A 14 6.32 -23.56 -13.48
C ALA A 14 7.03 -23.78 -14.84
N LYS A 15 6.78 -22.92 -15.83
CA LYS A 15 7.48 -22.96 -17.14
C LYS A 15 8.97 -22.59 -17.04
N ASP A 16 9.40 -22.08 -15.90
CA ASP A 16 10.77 -21.64 -15.65
C ASP A 16 11.73 -22.81 -15.46
N ASP A 17 13.01 -22.58 -15.80
CA ASP A 17 14.07 -23.58 -15.66
C ASP A 17 14.41 -23.92 -14.20
N LEU A 18 13.91 -23.12 -13.25
CA LEU A 18 14.05 -23.29 -11.81
C LEU A 18 12.70 -23.59 -11.16
N LEU A 19 12.67 -24.68 -10.41
CA LEU A 19 11.49 -25.19 -9.72
C LEU A 19 11.67 -25.01 -8.21
N LYS A 20 10.75 -24.31 -7.55
CA LYS A 20 10.78 -24.11 -6.09
C LYS A 20 9.89 -25.12 -5.37
N CYS A 21 10.36 -25.63 -4.23
CA CYS A 21 9.56 -26.44 -3.34
C CYS A 21 8.42 -25.61 -2.73
N LYS A 22 7.21 -26.18 -2.63
CA LYS A 22 6.04 -25.55 -1.98
C LYS A 22 6.04 -25.66 -0.45
N GLY A 23 7.04 -26.33 0.14
CA GLY A 23 7.18 -26.46 1.59
C GLY A 23 8.03 -25.37 2.21
N ALA A 24 8.04 -25.30 3.54
CA ALA A 24 8.85 -24.35 4.32
C ALA A 24 10.38 -24.53 4.19
N CYS A 25 10.85 -25.50 3.38
CA CYS A 25 12.29 -25.73 3.16
C CYS A 25 12.88 -24.89 2.03
N GLU A 26 12.04 -24.20 1.24
CA GLU A 26 12.41 -23.27 0.17
C GLU A 26 13.42 -23.79 -0.87
N ALA A 27 13.61 -25.11 -0.97
CA ALA A 27 14.62 -25.72 -1.85
C ALA A 27 14.32 -25.48 -3.34
N VAL A 28 15.38 -25.23 -4.13
CA VAL A 28 15.29 -24.90 -5.56
C VAL A 28 15.97 -25.97 -6.41
N TYR A 29 15.33 -26.36 -7.51
CA TYR A 29 15.75 -27.47 -8.37
C TYR A 29 15.77 -27.03 -9.85
N HIS A 30 16.75 -27.47 -10.63
CA HIS A 30 16.67 -27.31 -12.09
C HIS A 30 15.62 -28.26 -12.67
N ARG A 31 14.87 -27.78 -13.67
CA ARG A 31 13.87 -28.58 -14.37
C ARG A 31 14.45 -29.86 -14.97
N LYS A 32 15.67 -29.79 -15.52
CA LYS A 32 16.40 -30.95 -16.10
C LYS A 32 16.72 -32.03 -15.05
N CYS A 33 17.05 -31.64 -13.83
CA CYS A 33 17.34 -32.57 -12.73
C CYS A 33 16.10 -33.31 -12.22
N VAL A 34 14.90 -32.84 -12.59
CA VAL A 34 13.59 -33.28 -12.08
C VAL A 34 12.79 -34.03 -13.16
N GLN A 35 13.29 -34.14 -14.41
CA GLN A 35 12.57 -34.69 -15.56
C GLN A 35 12.17 -36.17 -15.45
N SER A 36 12.93 -36.98 -14.70
CA SER A 36 12.62 -38.41 -14.51
C SER A 36 12.25 -38.69 -13.06
N SER A 37 10.95 -38.88 -12.79
CA SER A 37 10.41 -39.08 -11.44
C SER A 37 11.00 -40.30 -10.72
N LYS A 38 11.33 -41.37 -11.47
CA LYS A 38 11.93 -42.59 -10.91
C LYS A 38 13.40 -42.41 -10.54
N GLN A 39 14.17 -41.66 -11.33
CA GLN A 39 15.57 -41.37 -11.03
C GLN A 39 15.73 -40.29 -9.95
N PHE A 40 14.85 -39.30 -9.89
CA PHE A 40 14.96 -38.22 -8.90
C PHE A 40 14.90 -38.70 -7.44
N LEU A 41 14.12 -39.74 -7.16
CA LEU A 41 14.05 -40.39 -5.85
C LEU A 41 15.31 -41.22 -5.50
N LEU A 42 16.03 -41.72 -6.52
CA LEU A 42 17.20 -42.60 -6.37
C LEU A 42 18.54 -41.84 -6.42
N THR A 43 18.74 -40.95 -7.39
CA THR A 43 20.01 -40.24 -7.63
C THR A 43 19.99 -38.77 -7.22
N ALA A 44 18.81 -38.19 -6.96
CA ALA A 44 18.59 -36.86 -6.39
C ALA A 44 19.69 -35.81 -6.67
N ILE A 45 19.54 -34.92 -7.67
CA ILE A 45 20.51 -33.82 -7.80
C ILE A 45 19.83 -32.46 -7.81
N CYS A 46 20.13 -31.69 -6.77
CA CYS A 46 19.82 -30.30 -6.49
C CYS A 46 20.75 -29.82 -5.37
N ASP A 47 20.70 -28.51 -5.08
CA ASP A 47 21.68 -27.76 -4.30
C ASP A 47 23.08 -27.98 -4.86
N ASP A 48 23.21 -27.41 -6.04
CA ASP A 48 24.17 -27.67 -7.09
C ASP A 48 23.89 -28.98 -7.87
N CYS A 49 24.35 -29.05 -9.11
CA CYS A 49 24.84 -30.30 -9.68
C CYS A 49 26.02 -30.73 -8.79
N GLN A 50 25.64 -31.23 -7.62
CA GLN A 50 26.19 -31.04 -6.27
C GLN A 50 27.70 -30.82 -6.23
N ALA A 51 28.12 -29.57 -5.98
CA ALA A 51 29.47 -29.03 -6.10
C ALA A 51 30.29 -29.73 -7.19
N ALA A 52 30.30 -29.25 -8.44
CA ALA A 52 31.32 -29.64 -9.41
C ALA A 52 32.70 -29.08 -8.94
N LYS A 53 33.46 -29.59 -7.96
CA LYS A 53 34.12 -30.91 -7.81
C LYS A 53 34.22 -31.73 -9.09
N SER A 54 35.39 -32.14 -9.57
CA SER A 54 36.79 -31.74 -9.36
C SER A 54 37.59 -32.78 -10.16
N SER A 55 38.55 -32.30 -10.95
CA SER A 55 39.44 -33.03 -11.86
C SER A 55 38.88 -33.36 -13.26
N PRO A 56 39.73 -33.21 -14.31
CA PRO A 56 39.31 -33.28 -15.70
C PRO A 56 38.77 -34.67 -16.03
N VAL A 57 37.64 -34.69 -16.74
CA VAL A 57 37.07 -35.93 -17.28
C VAL A 57 38.01 -36.43 -18.36
N HIS A 58 38.83 -37.41 -17.97
CA HIS A 58 39.60 -38.24 -18.86
C HIS A 58 38.65 -39.25 -19.56
N VAL A 59 38.79 -39.30 -20.88
CA VAL A 59 38.51 -40.42 -21.79
C VAL A 59 37.05 -40.83 -22.03
N LYS A 60 36.58 -40.60 -23.26
CA LYS A 60 36.04 -41.70 -24.05
C LYS A 60 37.00 -42.02 -25.19
N SER A 61 37.39 -43.29 -25.20
CA SER A 61 38.46 -43.91 -25.95
C SER A 61 38.20 -43.92 -27.45
N ALA A 62 39.17 -43.49 -28.24
CA ALA A 62 39.48 -44.10 -29.51
C ALA A 62 40.94 -43.78 -29.92
N GLN A 63 41.77 -44.82 -29.80
CA GLN A 63 42.96 -45.10 -30.61
C GLN A 63 44.22 -44.24 -30.37
N GLY A 64 45.32 -44.93 -30.11
CA GLY A 64 46.55 -44.36 -29.61
C GLY A 64 47.44 -43.71 -30.67
N ALA A 65 48.21 -42.72 -30.22
CA ALA A 65 49.57 -42.39 -30.66
C ALA A 65 50.03 -41.12 -29.91
N LYS A 66 51.21 -41.20 -29.27
CA LYS A 66 52.12 -40.14 -28.78
C LYS A 66 51.54 -38.94 -27.98
N PRO A 67 52.20 -38.50 -26.89
CA PRO A 67 51.82 -37.26 -26.21
C PRO A 67 52.22 -36.06 -27.07
N PRO A 68 51.32 -35.11 -27.37
CA PRO A 68 51.75 -33.78 -27.74
C PRO A 68 52.03 -33.00 -26.46
N ALA A 69 53.25 -32.47 -26.36
CA ALA A 69 53.55 -31.38 -25.46
C ALA A 69 52.65 -30.20 -25.85
N ASN A 70 51.55 -30.01 -25.12
CA ASN A 70 50.79 -28.76 -25.18
C ASN A 70 51.51 -27.75 -24.31
N THR A 71 52.48 -27.08 -24.91
CA THR A 71 52.82 -25.69 -24.60
C THR A 71 51.52 -24.90 -24.49
N CYS A 72 51.12 -24.58 -23.27
CA CYS A 72 50.13 -23.55 -23.03
C CYS A 72 50.82 -22.20 -23.26
N GLU A 73 51.11 -21.88 -24.52
CA GLU A 73 51.34 -20.50 -24.92
C GLU A 73 49.99 -19.81 -24.91
N VAL A 74 49.60 -19.32 -23.73
CA VAL A 74 48.61 -18.25 -23.67
C VAL A 74 49.26 -17.06 -24.38
N SER A 75 49.03 -16.93 -25.68
CA SER A 75 49.52 -15.79 -26.46
C SER A 75 49.12 -14.52 -25.72
N GLY A 76 50.09 -13.67 -25.38
CA GLY A 76 49.85 -12.44 -24.62
C GLY A 76 48.80 -11.53 -25.27
N GLU A 77 48.59 -11.67 -26.58
CA GLU A 77 47.56 -10.99 -27.36
C GLU A 77 46.13 -11.39 -26.92
N ASN A 78 45.88 -12.66 -26.59
CA ASN A 78 44.59 -13.11 -26.09
C ASN A 78 44.31 -12.57 -24.68
N VAL A 79 45.35 -12.46 -23.85
CA VAL A 79 45.23 -11.88 -22.50
C VAL A 79 44.93 -10.38 -22.57
N LEU A 80 45.61 -9.66 -23.48
CA LEU A 80 45.37 -8.23 -23.71
C LEU A 80 43.95 -7.97 -24.24
N ALA A 81 43.47 -8.79 -25.17
CA ALA A 81 42.09 -8.71 -25.67
C ALA A 81 41.06 -8.94 -24.54
N ASP A 82 41.30 -9.92 -23.67
CA ASP A 82 40.45 -10.20 -22.52
C ASP A 82 40.48 -9.07 -21.48
N ILE A 83 41.65 -8.46 -21.24
CA ILE A 83 41.79 -7.29 -20.36
C ILE A 83 41.00 -6.11 -20.92
N ASN A 84 41.14 -5.80 -22.21
CA ASN A 84 40.42 -4.70 -22.84
C ASN A 84 38.90 -4.88 -22.77
N LYS A 85 38.42 -6.11 -23.04
CA LYS A 85 36.99 -6.43 -22.91
C LYS A 85 36.48 -6.26 -21.48
N LYS A 86 37.28 -6.64 -20.47
CA LYS A 86 36.93 -6.43 -19.06
C LYS A 86 36.93 -4.95 -18.68
N LEU A 87 37.85 -4.15 -19.21
CA LEU A 87 37.90 -2.70 -19.01
C LEU A 87 36.67 -2.01 -19.60
N GLU A 88 36.21 -2.42 -20.79
CA GLU A 88 34.96 -1.90 -21.38
C GLU A 88 33.74 -2.20 -20.50
N VAL A 89 33.67 -3.41 -19.95
CA VAL A 89 32.59 -3.79 -19.02
C VAL A 89 32.65 -2.95 -17.74
N LEU A 90 33.85 -2.77 -17.16
CA LEU A 90 34.03 -1.93 -15.97
C LEU A 90 33.59 -0.49 -16.22
N TYR A 91 33.96 0.10 -17.36
CA TYR A 91 33.53 1.43 -17.74
C TYR A 91 32.01 1.54 -17.92
N SER A 92 31.38 0.52 -18.52
CA SER A 92 29.92 0.47 -18.64
C SER A 92 29.22 0.37 -17.27
N VAL A 93 29.80 -0.38 -16.34
CA VAL A 93 29.30 -0.50 -14.96
C VAL A 93 29.47 0.81 -14.21
N GLU A 94 30.63 1.46 -14.31
CA GLU A 94 30.90 2.77 -13.72
C GLU A 94 29.85 3.80 -14.16
N LYS A 95 29.58 3.88 -15.47
CA LYS A 95 28.54 4.77 -16.00
C LYS A 95 27.17 4.49 -15.39
N LYS A 96 26.76 3.22 -15.29
CA LYS A 96 25.48 2.85 -14.68
C LYS A 96 25.41 3.18 -13.19
N ILE A 97 26.53 3.09 -12.47
CA ILE A 97 26.61 3.47 -11.05
C ILE A 97 26.44 4.98 -10.91
N VAL A 98 27.05 5.77 -11.78
CA VAL A 98 26.87 7.24 -11.80
C VAL A 98 25.40 7.57 -12.06
N ASP A 99 24.80 7.00 -13.11
CA ASP A 99 23.39 7.23 -13.45
C ASP A 99 22.45 6.84 -12.28
N LEU A 100 22.74 5.72 -11.61
CA LEU A 100 21.99 5.28 -10.43
C LEU A 100 22.13 6.24 -9.25
N THR A 101 23.35 6.74 -9.02
CA THR A 101 23.62 7.70 -7.93
C THR A 101 22.81 8.98 -8.13
N THR A 102 22.84 9.56 -9.33
CA THR A 102 22.03 10.74 -9.67
C THR A 102 20.54 10.49 -9.50
N THR A 103 20.07 9.29 -9.86
CA THR A 103 18.67 8.90 -9.69
C THR A 103 18.28 8.84 -8.21
N VAL A 104 19.14 8.25 -7.36
CA VAL A 104 18.92 8.15 -5.91
C VAL A 104 18.92 9.54 -5.26
N GLU A 105 19.84 10.42 -5.64
CA GLU A 105 19.88 11.81 -5.18
C GLU A 105 18.58 12.54 -5.50
N PHE A 106 18.11 12.47 -6.76
CA PHE A 106 16.84 13.04 -7.18
C PHE A 106 15.65 12.53 -6.36
N TYR A 107 15.55 11.20 -6.16
CA TYR A 107 14.48 10.65 -5.33
C TYR A 107 14.58 11.09 -3.87
N SER A 108 15.80 11.19 -3.32
CA SER A 108 16.02 11.66 -1.95
C SER A 108 15.50 13.08 -1.75
N GLU A 109 15.79 13.99 -2.69
CA GLU A 109 15.26 15.36 -2.67
C GLU A 109 13.74 15.39 -2.77
N MET A 110 13.17 14.58 -3.67
CA MET A 110 11.72 14.46 -3.82
C MET A 110 11.04 13.93 -2.54
N TYR A 111 11.63 12.94 -1.89
CA TYR A 111 11.11 12.40 -0.62
C TYR A 111 11.19 13.42 0.50
N GLN A 112 12.28 14.20 0.58
CA GLN A 112 12.42 15.26 1.57
C GLN A 112 11.32 16.33 1.39
N SER A 113 11.10 16.80 0.16
CA SER A 113 10.03 17.74 -0.16
C SER A 113 8.64 17.19 0.18
N LEU A 114 8.38 15.92 -0.12
CA LEU A 114 7.11 15.27 0.21
C LEU A 114 6.88 15.18 1.73
N MET A 115 7.94 14.93 2.50
CA MET A 115 7.86 14.86 3.96
C MET A 115 7.56 16.23 4.58
N GLU A 116 8.19 17.29 4.07
CA GLU A 116 7.91 18.67 4.50
C GLU A 116 6.47 19.07 4.20
N PHE A 117 6.00 18.81 2.97
CA PHE A 117 4.62 19.08 2.57
C PHE A 117 3.61 18.31 3.44
N LYS A 118 3.90 17.04 3.76
CA LYS A 118 3.08 16.22 4.64
C LYS A 118 3.00 16.82 6.04
N GLU A 119 4.12 17.25 6.60
CA GLU A 119 4.14 17.86 7.94
C GLU A 119 3.35 19.17 7.98
N GLU A 120 3.52 20.04 6.98
CA GLU A 120 2.77 21.28 6.87
C GLU A 120 1.27 21.02 6.73
N SER A 121 0.90 20.07 5.87
CA SER A 121 -0.49 19.66 5.68
C SER A 121 -1.12 19.13 6.97
N GLN A 122 -0.39 18.32 7.74
CA GLN A 122 -0.85 17.81 9.03
C GLN A 122 -1.05 18.93 10.05
N LYS A 123 -0.15 19.92 10.11
CA LYS A 123 -0.32 21.10 10.97
C LYS A 123 -1.57 21.88 10.60
N LYS A 124 -1.81 22.09 9.30
CA LYS A 124 -2.99 22.80 8.79
C LYS A 124 -4.29 22.05 9.11
N ILE A 125 -4.32 20.73 8.93
CA ILE A 125 -5.47 19.88 9.28
C ILE A 125 -5.81 20.03 10.76
N LYS A 126 -4.83 19.85 11.66
CA LYS A 126 -5.06 20.00 13.10
C LYS A 126 -5.58 21.38 13.50
N SER A 127 -5.07 22.44 12.87
CA SER A 127 -5.55 23.80 13.12
C SER A 127 -7.00 23.99 12.66
N LEU A 128 -7.37 23.43 11.50
CA LEU A 128 -8.73 23.48 10.98
C LEU A 128 -9.70 22.67 11.85
N GLU A 129 -9.30 21.49 12.31
CA GLU A 129 -10.08 20.67 13.24
C GLU A 129 -10.39 21.42 14.53
N GLN A 130 -9.39 22.09 15.13
CA GLN A 130 -9.58 22.90 16.33
C GLN A 130 -10.54 24.08 16.10
N LYS A 131 -10.42 24.76 14.95
CA LYS A 131 -11.34 25.83 14.57
C LYS A 131 -12.76 25.30 14.40
N ASN A 132 -12.92 24.12 13.81
CA ASN A 132 -14.23 23.52 13.60
C ASN A 132 -14.90 23.18 14.93
N ILE A 133 -14.17 22.52 15.85
CA ILE A 133 -14.67 22.22 17.21
C ILE A 133 -15.09 23.51 17.94
N TYR A 134 -14.33 24.60 17.79
CA TYR A 134 -14.69 25.88 18.39
C TYR A 134 -15.99 26.43 17.79
N LEU A 135 -16.13 26.43 16.46
CA LEU A 135 -17.33 26.90 15.78
C LEU A 135 -18.56 26.07 16.13
N GLU A 136 -18.42 24.74 16.23
CA GLU A 136 -19.49 23.85 16.67
C GLU A 136 -19.99 24.22 18.07
N LYS A 137 -19.09 24.52 19.01
CA LYS A 137 -19.46 24.97 20.35
C LYS A 137 -20.18 26.32 20.33
N CYS A 138 -19.71 27.26 19.52
CA CYS A 138 -20.37 28.57 19.36
C CYS A 138 -21.77 28.42 18.76
N ASN A 139 -21.92 27.60 17.71
CA ASN A 139 -23.21 27.35 17.08
C ASN A 139 -24.19 26.71 18.07
N LYS A 140 -23.75 25.69 18.80
CA LYS A 140 -24.59 25.04 19.82
C LYS A 140 -25.07 26.03 20.89
N ALA A 141 -24.17 26.88 21.40
CA ALA A 141 -24.55 27.90 22.39
C ALA A 141 -25.53 28.94 21.82
N LEU A 142 -25.41 29.27 20.54
CA LEU A 142 -26.36 30.17 19.86
C LEU A 142 -27.72 29.49 19.65
N GLU A 143 -27.74 28.23 19.24
CA GLU A 143 -28.97 27.43 19.09
C GLU A 143 -29.73 27.32 20.41
N GLU A 144 -29.03 26.99 21.50
CA GLU A 144 -29.62 26.93 22.85
C GLU A 144 -30.22 28.29 23.25
N ARG A 145 -29.50 29.40 23.00
CA ARG A 145 -30.00 30.74 23.30
C ARG A 145 -31.21 31.13 22.44
N VAL A 146 -31.24 30.73 21.17
CA VAL A 146 -32.41 30.98 20.31
C VAL A 146 -33.62 30.22 20.84
N GLN A 147 -33.45 28.95 21.19
CA GLN A 147 -34.53 28.14 21.78
C GLN A 147 -35.06 28.75 23.08
N GLU A 148 -34.18 29.20 23.97
CA GLU A 148 -34.60 29.89 25.20
C GLU A 148 -35.44 31.13 24.92
N LEU A 149 -35.05 31.93 23.92
CA LEU A 149 -35.79 33.12 23.53
C LEU A 149 -37.14 32.79 22.88
N GLU A 150 -37.19 31.76 22.03
CA GLU A 150 -38.43 31.28 21.43
C GLU A 150 -39.40 30.78 22.49
N ILE A 151 -38.94 29.95 23.43
CA ILE A 151 -39.75 29.46 24.55
C ILE A 151 -40.30 30.66 25.34
N LYS A 152 -39.44 31.59 25.75
CA LYS A 152 -39.83 32.77 26.52
C LYS A 152 -40.85 33.65 25.79
N GLU A 153 -40.80 33.70 24.47
CA GLU A 153 -41.79 34.44 23.69
C GLU A 153 -43.11 33.67 23.58
N THR A 154 -43.05 32.35 23.35
CA THR A 154 -44.25 31.50 23.31
C THR A 154 -44.95 31.37 24.66
N GLU A 155 -44.25 31.44 25.79
CA GLU A 155 -44.83 31.44 27.13
C GLU A 155 -45.76 32.64 27.39
N LYS A 156 -45.60 33.73 26.63
CA LYS A 156 -46.50 34.90 26.68
C LYS A 156 -47.77 34.68 25.85
N ASN A 157 -47.74 33.73 24.92
CA ASN A 157 -48.83 33.49 24.00
C ASN A 157 -49.81 32.47 24.60
N ILE A 158 -51.11 32.68 24.37
CA ILE A 158 -52.16 31.73 24.73
C ILE A 158 -52.71 31.13 23.44
N GLU A 159 -52.62 29.81 23.31
CA GLU A 159 -53.18 29.11 22.15
C GLU A 159 -54.61 28.63 22.45
N LEU A 160 -55.55 29.05 21.62
CA LEU A 160 -56.97 28.71 21.77
C LEU A 160 -57.33 27.55 20.83
N HIS A 161 -57.60 26.38 21.39
CA HIS A 161 -58.02 25.20 20.63
C HIS A 161 -59.55 25.00 20.70
N GLY A 162 -60.11 24.41 19.63
CA GLY A 162 -61.51 23.97 19.60
C GLY A 162 -62.54 25.06 19.31
N LEU A 163 -62.13 26.19 18.73
CA LEU A 163 -63.04 27.21 18.23
C LEU A 163 -63.66 26.78 16.90
N GLU A 164 -64.97 26.87 16.79
CA GLU A 164 -65.68 26.69 15.53
C GLU A 164 -65.34 27.84 14.58
N MET A 165 -64.94 27.54 13.35
CA MET A 165 -64.58 28.56 12.37
C MET A 165 -65.81 29.06 11.61
N TYR A 166 -66.03 30.38 11.65
CA TYR A 166 -67.05 31.04 10.83
C TYR A 166 -66.41 31.89 9.72
N ASN A 167 -67.07 31.99 8.55
CA ASN A 167 -66.58 32.84 7.46
C ASN A 167 -66.72 34.32 7.85
N GLN A 168 -65.64 35.10 7.70
CA GLN A 168 -65.56 36.54 8.04
C GLN A 168 -65.63 36.88 9.54
N GLU A 169 -65.13 35.98 10.40
CA GLU A 169 -65.12 36.20 11.84
C GLU A 169 -64.07 37.24 12.29
N ASN A 170 -64.46 38.16 13.18
CA ASN A 170 -63.54 39.12 13.75
C ASN A 170 -62.89 38.53 15.01
N ILE A 171 -61.65 38.06 14.87
CA ILE A 171 -60.87 37.40 15.92
C ILE A 171 -60.78 38.25 17.20
N LYS A 172 -60.68 39.59 17.08
CA LYS A 172 -60.62 40.48 18.25
C LYS A 172 -61.89 40.41 19.09
N SER A 173 -63.06 40.39 18.45
CA SER A 173 -64.35 40.28 19.14
C SER A 173 -64.47 38.95 19.88
N VAL A 174 -63.99 37.85 19.26
CA VAL A 174 -64.03 36.52 19.86
C VAL A 174 -63.12 36.45 21.09
N VAL A 175 -61.92 37.03 21.02
CA VAL A 175 -60.97 37.10 22.15
C VAL A 175 -61.53 37.95 23.29
N GLU A 176 -62.12 39.11 23.00
CA GLU A 176 -62.76 39.97 24.02
C GLU A 176 -63.91 39.26 24.75
N ASP A 177 -64.75 38.51 24.02
CA ASP A 177 -65.85 37.77 24.61
C ASP A 177 -65.36 36.56 25.43
N LEU A 178 -64.26 35.92 25.01
CA LEU A 178 -63.60 34.88 25.79
C LEU A 178 -63.01 35.45 27.09
N ALA A 179 -62.35 36.61 27.02
CA ALA A 179 -61.78 37.31 28.16
C ALA A 179 -62.84 37.64 29.22
N LYS A 180 -63.99 38.20 28.78
CA LYS A 180 -65.14 38.45 29.67
C LYS A 180 -65.65 37.17 30.34
N LYS A 181 -65.75 36.06 29.60
CA LYS A 181 -66.18 34.76 30.16
C LYS A 181 -65.20 34.20 31.18
N LEU A 182 -63.91 34.49 31.03
CA LEU A 182 -62.85 34.08 31.96
C LEU A 182 -62.62 35.08 33.11
N ASN A 183 -63.42 36.14 33.23
CA ASN A 183 -63.22 37.25 34.18
C ASN A 183 -61.85 37.94 34.06
N LEU A 184 -61.31 38.01 32.84
CA LEU A 184 -60.09 38.75 32.52
C LEU A 184 -60.46 40.11 31.93
N ASN A 185 -59.64 41.12 32.20
CA ASN A 185 -59.86 42.47 31.72
C ASN A 185 -59.46 42.56 30.23
N PRO A 186 -60.38 42.88 29.31
CA PRO A 186 -60.10 42.83 27.87
C PRO A 186 -59.04 43.83 27.40
N ASN A 187 -58.82 44.92 28.16
CA ASN A 187 -57.83 45.95 27.85
C ASN A 187 -56.40 45.52 28.18
N ASP A 188 -56.22 44.43 28.92
CA ASP A 188 -54.91 43.88 29.29
C ASP A 188 -54.42 42.85 28.24
N ILE A 189 -55.20 42.63 27.17
CA ILE A 189 -54.89 41.72 26.06
C ILE A 189 -54.42 42.58 24.88
N GLU A 190 -53.11 42.58 24.60
CA GLU A 190 -52.50 43.23 23.43
C GLU A 190 -52.57 42.35 22.15
#